data_AF-A0A9Q7TVN5-F1
#
_entry.id   AF-A0A9Q7TVN5-F1
#
_cell.length_a   1.000
_cell.length_b   1.000
_cell.length_c   1.000
_cell.angle_alpha   90.00
_cell.angle_beta   90.00
_cell.angle_gamma   90.00
#
_symmetry.space_group_name_H-M   'P 1'
#
loop_
_entity.id
_entity.type
_entity.pdbx_description
1 polymer ?
#
loop_
_entity_poly.entity_id
_entity_poly.type
_entity_poly.pdbx_seq_one_letter_code
_entity_poly.pdbx_strand_id
1 'polypeptide(L)'
;MARPSASTPHLIWAAGHFLCFFAGLRYLAGTLMFATSGGGLSRWYTAAYVGAIISYCVVVYKSFGVPQLNKPYIQRALMDENVQYLFLAVYWFMSKSIFITLIPFVTFSLFHVLTFLRTTLVPIVFPSASPAPGTNQAAGGGATASQPSGPPAKVAKFIQAWVKANYDPAMRFVAYAEVAIFARVLFGAFLFRNSLMAPLFYAHFLRLRFYMSSFTRAAFQHVKTILDGYTQHQSCPPVVRKAYLTLTDLISRYASSVLSMQNAGAGQHAAAGAAGAAGAGGAGGAGQPAAAAAARR
;
A
#
# COMPACT_ATOMS: atom_id res chain seq x y z
N MET A 1 11.72 31.17 -18.96
CA MET A 1 11.79 29.83 -18.34
C MET A 1 10.38 29.33 -18.10
N ALA A 2 10.01 28.17 -18.63
CA ALA A 2 8.71 27.57 -18.33
C ALA A 2 8.63 27.23 -16.84
N ARG A 3 7.54 27.64 -16.16
CA ARG A 3 7.32 27.26 -14.76
C ARG A 3 7.23 25.73 -14.68
N PRO A 4 7.91 25.07 -13.71
CA PRO A 4 7.69 23.65 -13.46
C PRO A 4 6.20 23.43 -13.22
N SER A 5 5.58 22.53 -13.98
CA SER A 5 4.17 22.17 -13.80
C SER A 5 4.08 20.67 -13.59
N ALA A 6 3.24 20.26 -12.64
CA ALA A 6 2.95 18.84 -12.42
C ALA A 6 2.12 18.30 -13.58
N SER A 7 2.34 17.04 -13.94
CA SER A 7 1.50 16.38 -14.94
C SER A 7 0.05 16.27 -14.46
N THR A 8 -0.90 16.32 -15.38
CA THR A 8 -2.34 16.22 -15.07
C THR A 8 -2.68 14.99 -14.21
N PRO A 9 -2.16 13.77 -14.49
CA PRO A 9 -2.41 12.62 -13.62
C PRO A 9 -1.88 12.82 -12.19
N HIS A 10 -0.72 13.48 -12.02
CA HIS A 10 -0.17 13.76 -10.70
C HIS A 10 -1.05 14.74 -9.90
N LEU A 11 -1.64 15.74 -10.57
CA LEU A 11 -2.60 16.66 -9.97
C LEU A 11 -3.90 15.96 -9.55
N ILE A 12 -4.46 15.10 -10.42
CA ILE A 12 -5.68 14.33 -10.11
C ILE A 12 -5.44 13.38 -8.92
N TRP A 13 -4.30 12.68 -8.93
CA TRP A 13 -3.87 11.83 -7.84
C TRP A 13 -3.79 12.59 -6.51
N ALA A 14 -3.19 13.78 -6.53
CA ALA A 14 -3.08 14.62 -5.35
C ALA A 14 -4.47 15.07 -4.88
N ALA A 15 -5.32 15.58 -5.78
CA ALA A 15 -6.67 16.03 -5.46
C ALA A 15 -7.50 14.95 -4.76
N GLY A 16 -7.41 13.70 -5.20
CA GLY A 16 -8.04 12.56 -4.53
C GLY A 16 -7.56 12.36 -3.09
N HIS A 17 -6.25 12.48 -2.82
CA HIS A 17 -5.69 12.34 -1.47
C HIS A 17 -6.05 13.53 -0.58
N PHE A 18 -6.08 14.76 -1.12
CA PHE A 18 -6.58 15.92 -0.39
C PHE A 18 -8.04 15.72 0.02
N LEU A 19 -8.90 15.29 -0.91
CA LEU A 19 -10.29 15.00 -0.61
C LEU A 19 -10.42 13.88 0.43
N CYS A 20 -9.69 12.77 0.25
CA CYS A 20 -9.68 11.64 1.19
C CYS A 20 -9.27 12.08 2.60
N PHE A 21 -8.17 12.83 2.71
CA PHE A 21 -7.62 13.28 3.98
C PHE A 21 -8.57 14.22 4.72
N PHE A 22 -9.01 15.31 4.08
CA PHE A 22 -9.83 16.32 4.75
C PHE A 22 -11.25 15.82 5.03
N ALA A 23 -11.88 15.11 4.09
CA ALA A 23 -13.21 14.53 4.31
C ALA A 23 -13.17 13.42 5.36
N GLY A 24 -12.15 12.56 5.31
CA GLY A 24 -11.96 11.48 6.28
C GLY A 24 -11.68 12.02 7.68
N LEU A 25 -10.85 13.05 7.82
CA LEU A 25 -10.58 13.72 9.09
C LEU A 25 -11.87 14.34 9.67
N ARG A 26 -12.66 15.03 8.83
CA ARG A 26 -13.95 15.62 9.24
C ARG A 26 -14.96 14.57 9.69
N TYR A 27 -14.99 13.42 9.02
CA TYR A 27 -15.84 12.30 9.38
C TYR A 27 -15.41 11.65 10.70
N LEU A 28 -14.12 11.33 10.84
CA LEU A 28 -13.56 10.70 12.04
C LEU A 28 -13.73 11.60 13.27
N ALA A 29 -13.40 12.89 13.15
CA ALA A 29 -13.57 13.86 14.23
C ALA A 29 -15.04 13.99 14.65
N GLY A 30 -15.96 14.11 13.69
CA GLY A 30 -17.39 14.19 13.99
C GLY A 30 -17.94 12.91 14.64
N THR A 31 -17.41 11.74 14.26
CA THR A 31 -17.78 10.46 14.88
C THR A 31 -17.28 10.38 16.33
N LEU A 32 -16.03 10.80 16.58
CA LEU A 32 -15.43 10.81 17.92
C LEU A 32 -16.10 11.82 18.87
N MET A 33 -16.55 12.96 18.34
CA MET A 33 -17.28 13.99 19.09
C MET A 33 -18.77 13.68 19.27
N PHE A 34 -19.22 12.47 18.92
CA PHE A 34 -20.64 12.06 18.95
C PHE A 34 -21.58 13.02 18.19
N ALA A 35 -21.06 13.77 17.21
CA ALA A 35 -21.81 14.71 16.39
C ALA A 35 -22.54 13.98 15.23
N THR A 36 -23.20 12.86 15.54
CA THR A 36 -23.84 11.96 14.58
C THR A 36 -25.29 12.34 14.26
N SER A 37 -25.86 13.31 14.97
CA SER A 37 -27.28 13.67 14.96
C SER A 37 -27.75 14.42 13.70
N GLY A 38 -26.86 14.77 12.78
CA GLY A 38 -27.22 15.37 11.48
C GLY A 38 -26.64 14.55 10.34
N GLY A 39 -27.49 13.98 9.48
CA GLY A 39 -27.11 13.10 8.35
C GLY A 39 -26.05 13.65 7.37
N GLY A 40 -25.59 14.89 7.56
CA GLY A 40 -24.44 15.47 6.87
C GLY A 40 -23.12 14.73 7.06
N LEU A 41 -22.93 13.93 8.12
CA LEU A 41 -21.68 13.20 8.34
C LEU A 41 -21.43 12.10 7.29
N SER A 42 -22.47 11.40 6.86
CA SER A 42 -22.36 10.33 5.84
C SER A 42 -21.75 10.83 4.53
N ARG A 43 -22.06 12.07 4.12
CA ARG A 43 -21.49 12.69 2.90
C ARG A 43 -19.96 12.78 2.96
N TRP A 44 -19.39 13.03 4.14
CA TRP A 44 -17.93 13.08 4.32
C TRP A 44 -17.28 11.70 4.24
N TYR A 45 -17.97 10.64 4.66
CA TYR A 45 -17.51 9.26 4.45
C TYR A 45 -17.44 8.92 2.96
N THR A 46 -18.52 9.21 2.23
CA THR A 46 -18.61 9.00 0.79
C THR A 46 -17.54 9.81 0.05
N ALA A 47 -17.41 11.10 0.37
CA ALA A 47 -16.38 11.97 -0.22
C ALA A 47 -14.97 11.44 0.04
N ALA A 48 -14.69 10.93 1.24
CA ALA A 48 -13.38 10.37 1.56
C ALA A 48 -13.05 9.15 0.70
N TYR A 49 -14.00 8.23 0.50
CA TYR A 49 -13.79 7.06 -0.37
C TYR A 49 -13.74 7.41 -1.85
N VAL A 50 -14.51 8.40 -2.32
CA VAL A 50 -14.36 8.92 -3.69
C VAL A 50 -12.95 9.45 -3.89
N GLY A 51 -12.42 10.22 -2.95
CA GLY A 51 -11.03 10.69 -2.97
C GLY A 51 -10.02 9.55 -3.05
N ALA A 52 -10.20 8.52 -2.21
CA ALA A 52 -9.35 7.33 -2.23
C ALA A 52 -9.41 6.60 -3.59
N ILE A 53 -10.61 6.35 -4.12
CA ILE A 53 -10.80 5.67 -5.42
C ILE A 53 -10.09 6.45 -6.53
N ILE A 54 -10.27 7.77 -6.60
CA ILE A 54 -9.61 8.62 -7.60
C ILE A 54 -8.08 8.45 -7.52
N SER A 55 -7.50 8.59 -6.33
CA SER A 55 -6.05 8.47 -6.15
C SER A 55 -5.52 7.09 -6.50
N TYR A 56 -6.15 6.04 -5.99
CA TYR A 56 -5.70 4.66 -6.23
C TYR A 56 -5.90 4.24 -7.70
N CYS A 57 -6.95 4.69 -8.38
CA CYS A 57 -7.11 4.49 -9.83
C CYS A 57 -5.93 5.06 -10.61
N VAL A 58 -5.47 6.27 -10.28
CA VAL A 58 -4.29 6.86 -10.94
C VAL A 58 -3.02 6.08 -10.64
N VAL A 59 -2.79 5.66 -9.39
CA VAL A 59 -1.61 4.86 -9.02
C VAL A 59 -1.62 3.52 -9.75
N VAL A 60 -2.74 2.82 -9.76
CA VAL A 60 -2.89 1.53 -10.45
C VAL A 60 -2.67 1.71 -11.95
N TYR A 61 -3.29 2.71 -12.59
CA TYR A 61 -3.07 2.96 -14.01
C TYR A 61 -1.60 3.27 -14.32
N LYS A 62 -0.91 4.02 -13.46
CA LYS A 62 0.52 4.31 -13.63
C LYS A 62 1.40 3.06 -13.49
N SER A 63 1.06 2.15 -12.58
CA SER A 63 1.84 0.92 -12.30
C SER A 63 1.56 -0.22 -13.28
N PHE A 64 0.38 -0.24 -13.90
CA PHE A 64 -0.10 -1.36 -14.70
C PHE A 64 -0.43 -1.03 -16.15
N GLY A 65 -0.67 0.24 -16.48
CA GLY A 65 -1.16 0.65 -17.79
C GLY A 65 -2.59 0.20 -18.04
N VAL A 66 -2.92 -0.06 -19.31
CA VAL A 66 -4.25 -0.53 -19.73
C VAL A 66 -4.47 -1.97 -19.23
N PRO A 67 -5.63 -2.26 -18.59
CA PRO A 67 -5.95 -3.60 -18.14
C PRO A 67 -5.90 -4.65 -19.25
N GLN A 68 -5.25 -5.79 -18.97
CA GLN A 68 -5.18 -6.92 -19.88
C GLN A 68 -5.85 -8.14 -19.23
N LEU A 69 -6.74 -8.81 -19.96
CA LEU A 69 -7.42 -10.03 -19.49
C LEU A 69 -6.56 -11.28 -19.71
N ASN A 70 -5.30 -11.22 -19.26
CA ASN A 70 -4.40 -12.36 -19.29
C ASN A 70 -3.91 -12.71 -17.88
N LYS A 71 -3.57 -13.99 -17.69
CA LYS A 71 -3.16 -14.54 -16.40
C LYS A 71 -1.97 -13.78 -15.77
N PRO A 72 -0.89 -13.44 -16.51
CA PRO A 72 0.23 -12.70 -15.94
C PRO A 72 -0.15 -11.32 -15.40
N TYR A 73 -0.96 -10.57 -16.15
CA TYR A 73 -1.44 -9.25 -15.72
C TYR A 73 -2.29 -9.36 -14.45
N ILE A 74 -3.27 -10.26 -14.44
CA ILE A 74 -4.19 -10.45 -13.32
C ILE A 74 -3.44 -10.88 -12.06
N GLN A 75 -2.52 -11.84 -12.18
CA GLN A 75 -1.73 -12.31 -11.03
C GLN A 75 -0.87 -11.19 -10.44
N ARG A 76 -0.21 -10.39 -11.28
CA ARG A 76 0.58 -9.25 -10.82
C ARG A 76 -0.29 -8.20 -10.14
N ALA A 77 -1.45 -7.87 -10.72
CA ALA A 77 -2.36 -6.88 -10.18
C ALA A 77 -2.95 -7.30 -8.83
N LEU A 78 -3.36 -8.57 -8.67
CA LEU A 78 -3.90 -9.07 -7.40
C LEU A 78 -2.85 -9.09 -6.28
N MET A 79 -1.56 -9.17 -6.62
CA MET A 79 -0.46 -9.13 -5.67
C MET A 79 0.05 -7.71 -5.38
N ASP A 80 -0.56 -6.67 -5.93
CA ASP A 80 -0.15 -5.28 -5.70
C ASP A 80 -0.98 -4.62 -4.59
N GLU A 81 -0.31 -3.97 -3.65
CA GLU A 81 -0.98 -3.33 -2.51
C GLU A 81 -1.92 -2.19 -2.94
N ASN A 82 -1.59 -1.43 -3.99
CA ASN A 82 -2.42 -0.32 -4.44
C ASN A 82 -3.72 -0.82 -5.08
N VAL A 83 -3.63 -1.94 -5.82
CA VAL A 83 -4.80 -2.61 -6.37
C VAL A 83 -5.68 -3.16 -5.23
N GLN A 84 -5.08 -3.76 -4.22
CA GLN A 84 -5.80 -4.26 -3.04
C GLN A 84 -6.52 -3.13 -2.28
N TYR A 85 -5.86 -2.00 -2.03
CA TYR A 85 -6.50 -0.82 -1.43
C TYR A 85 -7.57 -0.19 -2.32
N LEU A 86 -7.42 -0.23 -3.66
CA LEU A 86 -8.45 0.23 -4.59
C LEU A 86 -9.72 -0.62 -4.45
N PHE A 87 -9.59 -1.95 -4.49
CA PHE A 87 -10.74 -2.85 -4.28
C PHE A 87 -11.40 -2.62 -2.93
N LEU A 88 -10.60 -2.43 -1.88
CA LEU A 88 -11.09 -2.16 -0.55
C LEU A 88 -11.83 -0.81 -0.47
N ALA A 89 -11.33 0.23 -1.14
CA ALA A 89 -11.97 1.54 -1.22
C ALA A 89 -13.33 1.46 -1.92
N VAL A 90 -13.41 0.75 -3.05
CA VAL A 90 -14.67 0.52 -3.79
C VAL A 90 -15.65 -0.26 -2.93
N TYR A 91 -15.20 -1.32 -2.24
CA TYR A 91 -16.05 -2.11 -1.37
C TYR A 91 -16.66 -1.26 -0.24
N TRP A 92 -15.84 -0.45 0.45
CA TRP A 92 -16.33 0.41 1.54
C TRP A 92 -17.19 1.56 1.06
N PHE A 93 -16.94 2.08 -0.14
CA PHE A 93 -17.81 3.06 -0.79
C PHE A 93 -19.23 2.52 -1.01
N MET A 94 -19.35 1.25 -1.40
CA MET A 94 -20.63 0.59 -1.66
C MET A 94 -21.29 -0.03 -0.42
N SER A 95 -20.60 -0.04 0.72
CA SER A 95 -21.04 -0.68 1.95
C SER A 95 -21.64 0.31 2.94
N LYS A 96 -22.34 -0.21 3.96
CA LYS A 96 -22.72 0.60 5.14
C LYS A 96 -21.46 1.19 5.78
N SER A 97 -21.52 2.45 6.20
CA SER A 97 -20.37 3.15 6.76
C SER A 97 -19.86 2.48 8.04
N ILE A 98 -18.57 2.15 8.05
CA ILE A 98 -17.84 1.65 9.21
C ILE A 98 -16.68 2.60 9.46
N PHE A 99 -16.75 3.46 10.47
CA PHE A 99 -15.81 4.57 10.60
C PHE A 99 -14.33 4.15 10.65
N ILE A 100 -14.02 3.03 11.31
CA ILE A 100 -12.66 2.55 11.51
C ILE A 100 -11.98 2.19 10.17
N THR A 101 -12.75 1.89 9.11
CA THR A 101 -12.18 1.53 7.80
C THR A 101 -11.50 2.69 7.09
N LEU A 102 -11.77 3.94 7.50
CA LEU A 102 -11.11 5.13 6.95
C LEU A 102 -9.70 5.35 7.50
N ILE A 103 -9.35 4.75 8.66
CA ILE A 103 -8.08 5.02 9.34
C ILE A 103 -6.88 4.80 8.41
N PRO A 104 -6.72 3.65 7.72
CA PRO A 104 -5.61 3.45 6.81
C PRO A 104 -5.56 4.50 5.68
N PHE A 105 -6.71 4.77 5.05
CA PHE A 105 -6.80 5.70 3.92
C PHE A 105 -6.46 7.14 4.30
N VAL A 106 -6.92 7.60 5.47
CA VAL A 106 -6.60 8.94 6.00
C VAL A 106 -5.13 9.02 6.35
N THR A 107 -4.56 7.99 6.98
CA THR A 107 -3.13 7.93 7.29
C THR A 107 -2.28 7.99 6.02
N PHE A 108 -2.52 7.12 5.02
CA PHE A 108 -1.75 7.18 3.77
C PHE A 108 -1.92 8.53 3.04
N SER A 109 -3.15 9.06 3.01
CA SER A 109 -3.41 10.34 2.37
C SER A 109 -2.67 11.51 3.04
N LEU A 110 -2.46 11.49 4.36
CA LEU A 110 -1.62 12.49 5.04
C LEU A 110 -0.19 12.48 4.47
N PHE A 111 0.44 11.31 4.36
CA PHE A 111 1.80 11.18 3.84
C PHE A 111 1.90 11.61 2.37
N HIS A 112 0.90 11.27 1.56
CA HIS A 112 0.85 11.69 0.16
C HIS A 112 0.63 13.19 0.00
N VAL A 113 -0.28 13.79 0.79
CA VAL A 113 -0.50 15.24 0.83
C VAL A 113 0.80 15.95 1.22
N LEU A 114 1.42 15.57 2.33
CA LEU A 114 2.70 16.16 2.77
C LEU A 114 3.80 16.02 1.72
N THR A 115 3.92 14.85 1.10
CA THR A 115 4.91 14.62 0.04
C THR A 115 4.64 15.52 -1.16
N PHE A 116 3.38 15.64 -1.60
CA PHE A 116 2.99 16.52 -2.70
C PHE A 116 3.24 18.00 -2.38
N LEU A 117 2.95 18.45 -1.15
CA LEU A 117 3.28 19.79 -0.68
C LEU A 117 4.78 20.06 -0.86
N ARG A 118 5.63 19.15 -0.39
CA ARG A 118 7.08 19.28 -0.45
C ARG A 118 7.63 19.25 -1.88
N THR A 119 7.22 18.28 -2.69
CA THR A 119 7.86 18.00 -3.99
C THR A 119 7.27 18.80 -5.13
N THR A 120 6.05 19.33 -4.97
CA THR A 120 5.31 19.95 -6.06
C THR A 120 4.88 21.37 -5.71
N LEU A 121 4.13 21.57 -4.62
CA LEU A 121 3.60 22.91 -4.31
C LEU A 121 4.70 23.89 -3.89
N VAL A 122 5.61 23.49 -3.01
CA VAL A 122 6.70 24.38 -2.57
C VAL A 122 7.57 24.85 -3.74
N PRO A 123 8.05 23.99 -4.66
CA PRO A 123 8.82 24.45 -5.82
C PRO A 123 8.03 25.32 -6.80
N ILE A 124 6.72 25.06 -6.99
CA ILE A 124 5.87 25.87 -7.87
C ILE A 124 5.68 27.29 -7.32
N VAL A 125 5.42 27.41 -6.02
CA VAL A 125 5.22 28.69 -5.34
C VAL A 125 6.55 29.42 -5.09
N PHE A 126 7.63 28.67 -4.87
CA PHE A 126 8.96 29.17 -4.58
C PHE A 126 10.03 28.49 -5.48
N PRO A 127 10.21 28.95 -6.74
CA PRO A 127 11.11 28.33 -7.71
C PRO A 127 12.57 28.24 -7.26
N SER A 128 13.03 29.17 -6.41
CA SER A 128 14.39 29.18 -5.84
C SER A 128 14.63 28.07 -4.80
N ALA A 129 13.60 27.31 -4.42
CA ALA A 129 13.66 26.21 -3.46
C ALA A 129 13.61 24.82 -4.11
N SER A 130 13.80 24.72 -5.43
CA SER A 130 13.76 23.45 -6.15
C SER A 130 14.72 22.41 -5.55
N PRO A 131 14.22 21.27 -5.04
CA PRO A 131 15.05 20.14 -4.70
C PRO A 131 15.70 19.58 -5.97
N ALA A 132 16.95 19.13 -5.90
CA ALA A 132 17.58 18.42 -7.00
C ALA A 132 16.71 17.23 -7.47
N PRO A 133 16.66 16.90 -8.78
CA PRO A 133 15.89 15.77 -9.26
C PRO A 133 16.51 14.46 -8.78
N GLY A 134 15.69 13.59 -8.20
CA GLY A 134 16.07 12.26 -7.69
C GLY A 134 16.19 12.26 -6.16
N THR A 135 15.36 11.56 -5.40
CA THR A 135 15.22 10.11 -5.47
C THR A 135 14.04 9.67 -4.59
N ASN A 136 13.25 8.72 -5.07
CA ASN A 136 12.64 7.76 -4.17
C ASN A 136 13.78 6.94 -3.59
N GLN A 137 14.29 7.28 -2.39
CA GLN A 137 15.28 6.44 -1.72
C GLN A 137 14.96 6.34 -0.22
N ALA A 138 14.42 5.18 0.13
CA ALA A 138 14.90 4.47 1.30
C ALA A 138 16.38 4.09 1.05
N ALA A 139 17.23 4.38 2.04
CA ALA A 139 18.65 4.02 2.18
C ALA A 139 19.66 4.57 1.13
N GLY A 140 20.84 4.97 1.64
CA GLY A 140 22.02 5.31 0.83
C GLY A 140 22.51 6.73 1.05
N GLY A 141 23.59 6.89 1.83
CA GLY A 141 24.24 8.17 2.08
C GLY A 141 25.10 8.64 0.90
N GLY A 142 25.36 9.95 0.87
CA GLY A 142 26.43 10.53 0.05
C GLY A 142 26.08 11.87 -0.62
N ALA A 143 26.91 12.87 -0.30
CA ALA A 143 27.14 14.14 -0.99
C ALA A 143 26.14 15.31 -0.81
N THR A 144 26.69 16.37 -0.23
CA THR A 144 26.13 17.69 0.03
C THR A 144 26.02 18.53 -1.25
N ALA A 145 24.80 18.69 -1.77
CA ALA A 145 24.47 19.80 -2.65
C ALA A 145 24.05 21.01 -1.79
N SER A 146 24.67 22.16 -2.01
CA SER A 146 24.41 23.44 -1.32
C SER A 146 22.91 23.76 -1.37
N GLN A 147 22.27 23.64 -0.20
CA GLN A 147 20.82 23.77 -0.06
C GLN A 147 20.43 25.26 -0.01
N PRO A 148 19.44 25.70 -0.80
CA PRO A 148 18.91 27.06 -0.70
C PRO A 148 18.44 27.33 0.75
N SER A 149 18.84 28.46 1.32
CA SER A 149 18.70 28.80 2.74
C SER A 149 17.51 29.72 3.06
N GLY A 150 16.46 29.70 2.23
CA GLY A 150 15.23 30.49 2.42
C GLY A 150 14.15 29.82 3.29
N PRO A 151 13.14 30.58 3.76
CA PRO A 151 11.98 30.03 4.49
C PRO A 151 11.27 28.84 3.79
N PRO A 152 11.09 28.81 2.45
CA PRO A 152 10.50 27.67 1.76
C PRO A 152 11.31 26.37 1.88
N ALA A 153 12.65 26.48 1.92
CA ALA A 153 13.52 25.35 2.11
C ALA A 153 13.46 24.79 3.54
N LYS A 154 13.16 25.64 4.54
CA LYS A 154 12.91 25.18 5.92
C LYS A 154 11.63 24.35 5.99
N VAL A 155 10.55 24.79 5.34
CA VAL A 155 9.28 24.03 5.27
C VAL A 155 9.48 22.69 4.57
N ALA A 156 10.16 22.67 3.42
CA ALA A 156 10.42 21.43 2.69
C ALA A 156 11.25 20.42 3.52
N LYS A 157 12.30 20.90 4.21
CA LYS A 157 13.12 20.08 5.12
C LYS A 157 12.33 19.58 6.32
N PHE A 158 11.49 20.42 6.92
CA PHE A 158 10.62 20.03 8.04
C PHE A 158 9.66 18.91 7.62
N ILE A 159 8.96 19.08 6.49
CA ILE A 159 8.05 18.06 5.98
C ILE A 159 8.80 16.75 5.71
N GLN A 160 9.98 16.81 5.09
CA GLN A 160 10.80 15.63 4.85
C GLN A 160 11.22 14.92 6.15
N ALA A 161 11.68 15.67 7.14
CA ALA A 161 12.08 15.13 8.44
C ALA A 161 10.88 14.50 9.16
N TRP A 162 9.73 15.17 9.15
CA TRP A 162 8.51 14.67 9.76
C TRP A 162 8.03 13.38 9.09
N VAL A 163 7.96 13.36 7.75
CA VAL A 163 7.57 12.16 6.98
C VAL A 163 8.50 11.00 7.31
N LYS A 164 9.82 11.22 7.32
CA LYS A 164 10.80 10.18 7.64
C LYS A 164 10.66 9.66 9.08
N ALA A 165 10.51 10.56 10.04
CA ALA A 165 10.40 10.21 11.45
C ALA A 165 9.10 9.44 11.77
N ASN A 166 8.01 9.75 11.06
CA ASN A 166 6.69 9.21 11.35
C ASN A 166 6.29 8.05 10.43
N TYR A 167 7.04 7.74 9.37
CA TYR A 167 6.69 6.66 8.42
C TYR A 167 6.58 5.30 9.13
N ASP A 168 7.63 4.84 9.82
CA ASP A 168 7.62 3.56 10.51
C ASP A 168 6.55 3.46 11.61
N PRO A 169 6.40 4.46 12.52
CA PRO A 169 5.28 4.50 13.46
C PRO A 169 3.91 4.45 12.78
N ALA A 170 3.71 5.20 11.70
CA ALA A 170 2.44 5.21 10.98
C ALA A 170 2.15 3.86 10.32
N MET A 171 3.14 3.19 9.73
CA MET A 171 2.98 1.86 9.16
C MET A 171 2.60 0.82 10.21
N ARG A 172 3.20 0.89 11.41
CA ARG A 172 2.78 0.06 12.56
C ARG A 172 1.35 0.37 12.98
N PHE A 173 1.01 1.65 13.10
CA PHE A 173 -0.34 2.09 13.46
C PHE A 173 -1.39 1.57 12.46
N VAL A 174 -1.13 1.69 11.16
CA VAL A 174 -1.99 1.16 10.11
C VAL A 174 -2.12 -0.36 10.22
N ALA A 175 -1.02 -1.09 10.43
CA ALA A 175 -1.07 -2.54 10.59
C ALA A 175 -1.97 -2.98 11.78
N TYR A 176 -1.89 -2.30 12.92
CA TYR A 176 -2.81 -2.56 14.04
C TYR A 176 -4.25 -2.16 13.72
N ALA A 177 -4.45 -1.02 13.07
CA ALA A 177 -5.78 -0.59 12.62
C ALA A 177 -6.40 -1.63 11.66
N GLU A 178 -5.60 -2.21 10.77
CA GLU A 178 -6.07 -3.24 9.84
C GLU A 178 -6.55 -4.50 10.58
N VAL A 179 -5.80 -4.96 11.58
CA VAL A 179 -6.21 -6.07 12.45
C VAL A 179 -7.49 -5.73 13.22
N ALA A 180 -7.59 -4.50 13.75
CA ALA A 180 -8.77 -4.04 14.47
C ALA A 180 -10.02 -3.94 13.57
N ILE A 181 -9.87 -3.49 12.32
CA ILE A 181 -10.94 -3.49 11.32
C ILE A 181 -11.43 -4.91 11.08
N PHE A 182 -10.52 -5.88 10.91
CA PHE A 182 -10.91 -7.28 10.73
C PHE A 182 -11.75 -7.80 11.90
N ALA A 183 -11.27 -7.59 13.13
CA ALA A 183 -12.03 -7.96 14.33
C ALA A 183 -13.42 -7.30 14.32
N ARG A 184 -13.50 -5.98 14.08
CA ARG A 184 -14.77 -5.26 14.03
C ARG A 184 -15.72 -5.79 12.96
N VAL A 185 -15.24 -6.12 11.77
CA VAL A 185 -16.12 -6.64 10.70
C VAL A 185 -16.54 -8.07 10.97
N LEU A 186 -15.68 -8.89 11.57
CA LEU A 186 -15.98 -10.26 11.99
C LEU A 186 -17.04 -10.29 13.09
N PHE A 187 -16.87 -9.52 14.16
CA PHE A 187 -17.91 -9.36 15.19
C PHE A 187 -19.18 -8.76 14.62
N GLY A 188 -19.07 -7.80 13.70
CA GLY A 188 -20.22 -7.23 13.00
C GLY A 188 -21.02 -8.26 12.21
N ALA A 189 -20.36 -9.28 11.64
CA ALA A 189 -21.03 -10.35 10.91
C ALA A 189 -21.78 -11.30 11.86
N PHE A 190 -21.16 -11.67 13.00
CA PHE A 190 -21.83 -12.47 14.03
C PHE A 190 -23.06 -11.79 14.64
N LEU A 191 -23.04 -10.46 14.73
CA LEU A 191 -24.16 -9.66 15.22
C LEU A 191 -25.12 -9.22 14.10
N PHE A 192 -24.95 -9.71 12.86
CA PHE A 192 -25.73 -9.30 11.67
C PHE A 192 -25.79 -7.77 11.44
N ARG A 193 -24.75 -7.05 11.88
CA ARG A 193 -24.59 -5.59 11.73
C ARG A 193 -23.91 -5.19 10.42
N ASN A 194 -23.24 -6.12 9.75
CA ASN A 194 -22.69 -5.96 8.40
C ASN A 194 -22.93 -7.22 7.55
N SER A 195 -22.66 -7.13 6.25
CA SER A 195 -22.75 -8.29 5.35
C SER A 195 -21.71 -9.35 5.71
N LEU A 196 -22.08 -10.63 5.61
CA LEU A 196 -21.16 -11.76 5.75
C LEU A 196 -20.01 -11.72 4.73
N MET A 197 -20.16 -10.97 3.64
CA MET A 197 -19.10 -10.75 2.66
C MET A 197 -17.96 -9.89 3.21
N ALA A 198 -18.24 -8.96 4.13
CA ALA A 198 -17.25 -8.04 4.68
C ALA A 198 -16.05 -8.74 5.33
N PRO A 199 -16.23 -9.69 6.27
CA PRO A 199 -15.10 -10.42 6.84
C PRO A 199 -14.39 -11.31 5.82
N LEU A 200 -15.06 -11.84 4.79
CA LEU A 200 -14.41 -12.67 3.77
C LEU A 200 -13.47 -11.84 2.88
N PHE A 201 -13.97 -10.73 2.32
CA PHE A 201 -13.15 -9.80 1.54
C PHE A 201 -11.98 -9.28 2.36
N TYR A 202 -12.23 -8.89 3.61
CA TYR A 202 -11.20 -8.34 4.47
C TYR A 202 -10.19 -9.39 4.94
N ALA A 203 -10.60 -10.64 5.19
CA ALA A 203 -9.69 -11.73 5.50
C ALA A 203 -8.74 -12.02 4.32
N HIS A 204 -9.24 -11.96 3.09
CA HIS A 204 -8.39 -12.10 1.90
C HIS A 204 -7.38 -10.96 1.78
N PHE A 205 -7.84 -9.70 1.92
CA PHE A 205 -6.96 -8.53 1.98
C PHE A 205 -5.85 -8.69 3.05
N LEU A 206 -6.24 -9.01 4.27
CA LEU A 206 -5.32 -9.08 5.41
C LEU A 206 -4.33 -10.24 5.28
N ARG A 207 -4.75 -11.34 4.63
CA ARG A 207 -3.88 -12.44 4.26
C ARG A 207 -2.80 -12.00 3.28
N LEU A 208 -3.16 -11.33 2.19
CA LEU A 208 -2.16 -10.80 1.24
C LEU A 208 -1.21 -9.82 1.92
N ARG A 209 -1.77 -8.94 2.77
CA ARG A 209 -1.01 -7.99 3.56
C ARG A 209 -0.02 -8.66 4.50
N PHE A 210 -0.38 -9.77 5.14
CA PHE A 210 0.52 -10.56 5.99
C PHE A 210 1.76 -11.05 5.23
N TYR A 211 1.64 -11.39 3.95
CA TYR A 211 2.78 -11.79 3.12
C TYR A 211 3.66 -10.61 2.71
N MET A 212 3.06 -9.47 2.41
CA MET A 212 3.77 -8.32 1.84
C MET A 212 4.35 -7.37 2.88
N SER A 213 3.73 -7.28 4.06
CA SER A 213 4.07 -6.30 5.09
C SER A 213 4.67 -6.95 6.33
N SER A 214 5.91 -6.59 6.66
CA SER A 214 6.55 -6.96 7.93
C SER A 214 5.83 -6.35 9.13
N PHE A 215 5.27 -5.15 8.99
CA PHE A 215 4.49 -4.48 10.04
C PHE A 215 3.22 -5.26 10.39
N THR A 216 2.52 -5.79 9.38
CA THR A 216 1.34 -6.63 9.59
C THR A 216 1.72 -7.92 10.28
N ARG A 217 2.80 -8.60 9.87
CA ARG A 217 3.30 -9.79 10.58
C ARG A 217 3.62 -9.51 12.04
N ALA A 218 4.32 -8.41 12.32
CA ALA A 218 4.64 -8.02 13.69
C ALA A 218 3.39 -7.73 14.52
N ALA A 219 2.38 -7.07 13.96
CA ALA A 219 1.11 -6.81 14.63
C ALA A 219 0.38 -8.12 14.97
N PHE A 220 0.31 -9.07 14.04
CA PHE A 220 -0.28 -10.40 14.28
C PHE A 220 0.48 -11.19 15.34
N GLN A 221 1.82 -11.18 15.30
CA GLN A 221 2.65 -11.84 16.31
C GLN A 221 2.41 -11.25 17.69
N HIS A 222 2.40 -9.93 17.81
CA HIS A 222 2.16 -9.25 19.08
C HIS A 222 0.76 -9.57 19.64
N VAL A 223 -0.28 -9.48 18.80
CA VAL A 223 -1.65 -9.85 19.17
C VAL A 223 -1.69 -11.31 19.63
N LYS A 224 -1.08 -12.23 18.89
CA LYS A 224 -0.99 -13.65 19.26
C LYS A 224 -0.32 -13.84 20.62
N THR A 225 0.80 -13.18 20.89
CA THR A 225 1.50 -13.29 22.19
C THR A 225 0.62 -12.84 23.35
N ILE A 226 -0.14 -11.75 23.19
CA ILE A 226 -1.08 -11.27 24.21
C ILE A 226 -2.20 -12.31 24.45
N LEU A 227 -2.82 -12.82 23.38
CA LEU A 227 -3.87 -13.83 23.48
C LEU A 227 -3.38 -15.16 24.07
N ASP A 228 -2.18 -15.59 23.70
CA ASP A 228 -1.53 -16.76 24.30
C ASP A 228 -1.33 -16.56 25.81
N GLY A 229 -0.86 -15.39 26.23
CA GLY A 229 -0.68 -15.06 27.65
C GLY A 229 -1.98 -15.17 28.45
N TYR A 230 -3.09 -14.63 27.93
CA TYR A 230 -4.40 -14.72 28.59
C TYR A 230 -4.97 -16.14 28.60
N THR A 231 -4.77 -16.93 27.53
CA THR A 231 -5.35 -18.28 27.41
C THR A 231 -4.50 -19.37 28.08
N GLN A 232 -3.28 -19.06 28.48
CA GLN A 232 -2.41 -19.93 29.28
C GLN A 232 -2.60 -19.72 30.79
N HIS A 233 -3.31 -18.66 31.22
CA HIS A 233 -3.61 -18.45 32.63
C HIS A 233 -4.51 -19.56 33.18
N GLN A 234 -4.23 -20.04 34.40
CA GLN A 234 -4.95 -21.17 35.02
C GLN A 234 -6.46 -20.88 35.22
N SER A 235 -6.84 -19.61 35.32
CA SER A 235 -8.25 -19.18 35.43
C SER A 235 -9.01 -19.17 34.11
N CYS A 236 -8.38 -19.50 32.98
CA CYS A 236 -9.06 -19.54 31.69
C CYS A 236 -9.91 -20.82 31.56
N PRO A 237 -11.24 -20.72 31.32
CA PRO A 237 -12.08 -21.89 31.14
C PRO A 237 -11.57 -22.78 29.98
N PRO A 238 -11.54 -24.12 30.13
CA PRO A 238 -11.02 -25.04 29.11
C PRO A 238 -11.70 -24.88 27.74
N VAL A 239 -12.98 -24.52 27.74
CA VAL A 239 -13.77 -24.25 26.51
C VAL A 239 -13.21 -23.06 25.74
N VAL A 240 -12.85 -21.97 26.43
CA VAL A 240 -12.29 -20.75 25.81
C VAL A 240 -10.93 -21.06 25.20
N ARG A 241 -10.08 -21.80 25.94
CA ARG A 241 -8.78 -22.25 25.43
C ARG A 241 -8.92 -23.14 24.19
N LYS A 242 -9.84 -24.11 24.21
CA LYS A 242 -10.09 -24.98 23.05
C LYS A 242 -10.55 -24.18 21.84
N ALA A 243 -11.53 -23.28 22.01
CA ALA A 243 -12.02 -22.41 20.94
C ALA A 243 -10.90 -21.53 20.35
N TYR A 244 -10.06 -20.95 21.21
CA TYR A 244 -8.91 -20.16 20.79
C TYR A 244 -7.90 -20.97 19.95
N LEU A 245 -7.55 -22.19 20.40
CA LEU A 245 -6.63 -23.06 19.67
C LEU A 245 -7.20 -23.49 18.31
N THR A 246 -8.50 -23.84 18.26
CA THR A 246 -9.18 -24.15 17.00
C THR A 246 -9.19 -22.97 16.04
N LEU A 247 -9.50 -21.76 16.52
CA LEU A 247 -9.48 -20.55 15.70
C LEU A 247 -8.07 -20.25 15.17
N THR A 248 -7.05 -20.40 16.01
CA THR A 248 -5.65 -20.20 15.64
C THR A 248 -5.19 -21.19 14.57
N ASP A 249 -5.59 -22.46 14.69
CA ASP A 249 -5.32 -23.48 13.67
C ASP A 249 -6.00 -23.14 12.34
N LEU A 250 -7.28 -22.75 12.36
CA LEU A 250 -8.00 -22.32 11.16
C LEU A 250 -7.33 -21.13 10.46
N ILE A 251 -6.93 -20.11 11.21
CA ILE A 251 -6.21 -18.95 10.68
C ILE A 251 -4.86 -19.38 10.09
N SER A 252 -4.13 -20.27 10.77
CA SER A 252 -2.81 -20.74 10.31
C SER A 252 -2.88 -21.56 9.03
N ARG A 253 -3.90 -22.42 8.89
CA ARG A 253 -4.20 -23.16 7.65
C ARG A 253 -4.62 -22.22 6.53
N TYR A 254 -5.50 -21.27 6.83
CA TYR A 254 -5.95 -20.28 5.86
C TYR A 254 -4.79 -19.43 5.36
N ALA A 255 -3.89 -18.96 6.23
CA ALA A 255 -2.67 -18.28 5.82
C ALA A 255 -1.86 -19.19 4.88
N SER A 256 -1.40 -20.34 5.37
CA SER A 256 -0.44 -21.23 4.72
C SER A 256 -0.78 -21.68 3.29
N SER A 257 -2.06 -21.73 2.90
CA SER A 257 -2.46 -22.17 1.54
C SER A 257 -2.02 -21.25 0.36
N VAL A 258 -1.34 -20.12 0.62
CA VAL A 258 -0.80 -19.22 -0.43
C VAL A 258 0.69 -19.49 -0.65
N LEU A 259 1.40 -19.98 0.39
CA LEU A 259 2.79 -20.42 0.27
C LEU A 259 2.93 -21.56 -0.75
N SER A 260 1.93 -22.44 -0.86
CA SER A 260 1.92 -23.50 -1.88
C SER A 260 1.81 -22.94 -3.31
N MET A 261 1.08 -21.85 -3.52
CA MET A 261 1.02 -21.18 -4.83
C MET A 261 2.31 -20.43 -5.19
N GLN A 262 2.96 -19.78 -4.22
CA GLN A 262 4.20 -19.05 -4.46
C GLN A 262 5.38 -20.00 -4.72
N ASN A 263 5.45 -21.14 -4.02
CA ASN A 263 6.42 -22.20 -4.33
C ASN A 263 6.15 -22.89 -5.68
N ALA A 264 4.88 -23.09 -6.06
CA ALA A 264 4.53 -23.68 -7.35
C ALA A 264 4.94 -22.79 -8.54
N GLY A 265 4.86 -21.45 -8.39
CA GLY A 265 5.35 -20.50 -9.40
C GLY A 265 6.87 -20.41 -9.47
N ALA A 266 7.57 -20.50 -8.34
CA ALA A 266 9.03 -20.50 -8.29
C ALA A 266 9.64 -21.77 -8.94
N GLY A 267 8.99 -22.93 -8.78
CA GLY A 267 9.40 -24.18 -9.43
C GLY A 267 9.28 -24.18 -10.95
N GLN A 268 8.32 -23.43 -11.50
CA GLN A 268 8.13 -23.29 -12.95
C GLN A 268 9.16 -22.37 -13.60
N HIS A 269 9.61 -21.31 -12.91
CA HIS A 269 10.71 -20.47 -13.39
C HIS A 269 12.09 -21.13 -13.27
N ALA A 270 12.30 -22.02 -12.29
CA ALA A 270 13.53 -22.81 -12.19
C ALA A 270 13.64 -23.89 -13.28
N ALA A 271 12.52 -24.56 -13.63
CA ALA A 271 12.50 -25.57 -14.68
C ALA A 271 12.69 -24.97 -16.10
N ALA A 272 12.15 -23.76 -16.35
CA ALA A 272 12.35 -23.06 -17.62
C ALA A 272 13.77 -22.50 -17.78
N GLY A 273 14.43 -22.10 -16.68
CA GLY A 273 15.83 -21.66 -16.69
C GLY A 273 16.83 -22.80 -16.94
N ALA A 274 16.52 -24.01 -16.46
CA ALA A 274 17.35 -25.20 -16.71
C ALA A 274 17.26 -25.71 -18.15
N ALA A 275 16.08 -25.59 -18.80
CA ALA A 275 15.89 -25.96 -20.21
C ALA A 275 16.54 -24.96 -21.18
N GLY A 276 16.67 -23.69 -20.81
CA GLY A 276 17.35 -22.66 -21.62
C GLY A 276 18.88 -22.69 -21.55
N ALA A 277 19.45 -23.23 -20.47
CA ALA A 277 20.90 -23.31 -20.29
C ALA A 277 21.56 -24.49 -21.02
N ALA A 278 20.79 -25.51 -21.42
CA ALA A 278 21.30 -26.69 -22.13
C ALA A 278 21.47 -26.49 -23.65
N GLY A 279 21.04 -25.35 -24.21
CA GLY A 279 21.05 -25.09 -25.66
C GLY A 279 22.11 -24.12 -26.18
N ALA A 280 22.93 -23.52 -25.32
CA ALA A 280 23.80 -22.39 -25.69
C ALA A 280 25.31 -22.66 -25.49
N GLY A 281 25.74 -23.90 -25.72
CA GLY A 281 27.15 -24.31 -25.62
C GLY A 281 27.64 -25.01 -26.88
N GLY A 282 27.85 -24.27 -27.97
CA GLY A 282 28.50 -24.84 -29.15
C GLY A 282 28.42 -23.99 -30.40
N ALA A 283 29.35 -23.03 -30.55
CA ALA A 283 29.99 -22.63 -31.82
C ALA A 283 30.79 -21.34 -31.60
N GLY A 284 32.08 -21.49 -31.28
CA GLY A 284 33.06 -20.42 -31.46
C GLY A 284 33.80 -20.65 -32.77
N GLY A 285 34.10 -19.56 -33.51
CA GLY A 285 35.16 -19.59 -34.52
C GLY A 285 34.99 -18.68 -35.73
N ALA A 286 35.87 -17.68 -35.80
CA ALA A 286 36.55 -17.13 -37.00
C ALA A 286 35.91 -15.97 -37.81
N GLY A 287 36.72 -14.91 -37.96
CA GLY A 287 36.96 -14.27 -39.25
C GLY A 287 36.60 -12.78 -39.41
N GLN A 288 37.55 -11.88 -39.13
CA GLN A 288 37.55 -10.50 -39.67
C GLN A 288 37.79 -10.51 -41.19
N PRO A 289 37.23 -9.57 -41.98
CA PRO A 289 37.67 -9.35 -43.35
C PRO A 289 38.67 -8.18 -43.45
N ALA A 290 39.77 -8.46 -44.15
CA ALA A 290 40.79 -7.50 -44.58
C ALA A 290 40.32 -6.75 -45.85
N ALA A 291 40.66 -5.46 -45.93
CA ALA A 291 40.47 -4.62 -47.12
C ALA A 291 41.61 -4.85 -48.12
N ALA A 292 41.26 -5.24 -49.34
CA ALA A 292 42.20 -5.36 -50.46
C ALA A 292 42.04 -4.18 -51.43
N ALA A 293 43.17 -3.54 -51.71
CA ALA A 293 43.35 -2.53 -52.74
C ALA A 293 43.23 -3.14 -54.14
N ALA A 294 42.67 -2.37 -55.09
CA ALA A 294 42.76 -2.64 -56.51
C ALA A 294 43.26 -1.38 -57.24
N ALA A 295 44.35 -1.54 -57.98
CA ALA A 295 44.98 -0.55 -58.83
C ALA A 295 44.91 -1.00 -60.30
N ARG A 296 45.08 -0.02 -61.20
CA ARG A 296 45.22 -0.07 -62.68
C ARG A 296 43.88 -0.05 -63.42
N ARG A 297 43.64 0.84 -64.39
CA ARG A 297 44.52 1.61 -65.31
C ARG A 297 44.07 3.05 -65.41
#